data_AF-A0A225D757-F1
#
_entry.id   AF-A0A225D757-F1
#
_cell.length_a   1.000
_cell.length_b   1.000
_cell.length_c   1.000
_cell.angle_alpha   90.00
_cell.angle_beta   90.00
_cell.angle_gamma   90.00
#
_symmetry.space_group_name_H-M   'P 1'
#
loop_
_entity.id
_entity.type
_entity.pdbx_description
1 polymer ?
#
loop_
_entity_poly.entity_id
_entity_poly.type
_entity_poly.pdbx_seq_one_letter_code
_entity_poly.pdbx_strand_id
1 'polypeptide(L)'
;MSLPYSDAVYCQAFPRECTEVFLEGHVRTFAFFGGVPRRIAYDNTKTAVAKIVGGRDRVVTRAFARLRSPFLFASHFGLGRRPNEKGHVERRVEYARSNFLVPVPQVAGLDELNARLAAACRRDQERTTRGTPGTVGALLVEDRAAMRPVPTQGFEPRRVAEVAADSLSLVRFDTNSYAVPTKYAHRTRTVVGTVGEVRVVFEDRLVARHPRCWEREHYRFDPVHDLALLERKPGEFDFARPLENWALPECFGVLRRRLEADPADGSGTRGFIRVLRMLEHVSVAPLTDAVDAALAIGVTDPDSIRVIRADRPVPVFSLDGRPHLAGIRVAVTDVAAYGALLVGEGSR
;
A
#
# COMPACT_ATOMS: atom_id res chain seq x y z
N MET A 1 -15.47 -18.37 4.26
CA MET A 1 -15.65 -19.15 5.51
C MET A 1 -17.12 -19.33 5.76
N SER A 2 -17.56 -20.46 6.33
CA SER A 2 -18.93 -20.63 6.84
C SER A 2 -18.93 -21.04 8.31
N LEU A 3 -20.02 -20.75 9.01
CA LEU A 3 -20.27 -21.12 10.39
C LEU A 3 -21.34 -22.21 10.44
N PRO A 4 -21.03 -23.44 10.88
CA PRO A 4 -21.98 -24.54 10.81
C PRO A 4 -23.26 -24.38 11.64
N TYR A 5 -23.23 -23.62 12.73
CA TYR A 5 -24.38 -23.42 13.61
C TYR A 5 -25.39 -22.44 13.01
N SER A 6 -24.97 -21.19 12.76
CA SER A 6 -25.85 -20.19 12.14
C SER A 6 -26.09 -20.40 10.65
N ASP A 7 -25.28 -21.24 9.99
CA ASP A 7 -25.21 -21.38 8.53
C ASP A 7 -24.76 -20.08 7.80
N ALA A 8 -24.25 -19.10 8.55
CA ALA A 8 -23.74 -17.85 7.99
C ALA A 8 -22.48 -18.10 7.14
N VAL A 9 -22.34 -17.33 6.06
CA VAL A 9 -21.19 -17.42 5.16
C VAL A 9 -20.59 -16.04 4.90
N TYR A 10 -19.28 -16.03 4.72
CA TYR A 10 -18.56 -14.89 4.14
C TYR A 10 -17.75 -15.38 2.94
N CYS A 11 -17.97 -14.72 1.81
CA CYS A 11 -17.34 -15.01 0.53
C CYS A 11 -16.58 -13.78 0.04
N GLN A 12 -15.40 -14.03 -0.52
CA GLN A 12 -14.57 -13.00 -1.09
C GLN A 12 -13.70 -13.58 -2.21
N ALA A 13 -13.60 -12.84 -3.30
CA ALA A 13 -12.75 -13.13 -4.44
C ALA A 13 -11.37 -12.48 -4.26
N PHE A 14 -10.35 -13.22 -4.67
CA PHE A 14 -8.95 -12.78 -4.71
C PHE A 14 -8.34 -13.18 -6.05
N PRO A 15 -7.23 -12.54 -6.48
CA PRO A 15 -6.58 -12.86 -7.76
C PRO A 15 -6.15 -14.33 -7.88
N ARG A 16 -5.66 -14.93 -6.78
CA ARG A 16 -5.27 -16.35 -6.71
C ARG A 16 -5.03 -16.81 -5.27
N GLU A 17 -4.92 -18.12 -5.06
CA GLU A 17 -4.51 -18.68 -3.77
C GLU A 17 -3.00 -18.55 -3.56
N CYS A 18 -2.60 -17.80 -2.52
CA CYS A 18 -1.22 -17.71 -2.03
C CYS A 18 -1.23 -17.38 -0.53
N THR A 19 -0.04 -17.29 0.08
CA THR A 19 0.10 -17.10 1.53
C THR A 19 -0.55 -15.80 2.01
N GLU A 20 -0.18 -14.65 1.44
CA GLU A 20 -0.69 -13.35 1.84
C GLU A 20 -2.19 -13.20 1.60
N VAL A 21 -2.73 -13.77 0.51
CA VAL A 21 -4.17 -13.81 0.24
C VAL A 21 -4.90 -14.68 1.26
N PHE A 22 -4.36 -15.85 1.58
CA PHE A 22 -4.93 -16.74 2.58
C PHE A 22 -5.02 -16.03 3.93
N LEU A 23 -3.96 -15.33 4.33
CA LEU A 23 -3.95 -14.52 5.56
C LEU A 23 -4.97 -13.37 5.52
N GLU A 24 -5.04 -12.64 4.40
CA GLU A 24 -5.97 -11.53 4.20
C GLU A 24 -7.43 -11.98 4.31
N GLY A 25 -7.75 -13.12 3.69
CA GLY A 25 -9.09 -13.72 3.76
C GLY A 25 -9.54 -13.99 5.20
N HIS A 26 -8.64 -14.41 6.09
CA HIS A 26 -8.97 -14.62 7.49
C HIS A 26 -9.27 -13.30 8.20
N VAL A 27 -8.39 -12.30 8.05
CA VAL A 27 -8.59 -10.99 8.68
C VAL A 27 -9.90 -10.36 8.25
N ARG A 28 -10.19 -10.35 6.94
CA ARG A 28 -11.45 -9.81 6.40
C ARG A 28 -12.67 -10.59 6.88
N THR A 29 -12.56 -11.91 7.00
CA THR A 29 -13.63 -12.75 7.55
C THR A 29 -13.90 -12.43 9.02
N PHE A 30 -12.87 -12.30 9.86
CA PHE A 30 -13.02 -11.98 11.27
C PHE A 30 -13.64 -10.60 11.46
N ALA A 31 -13.22 -9.62 10.64
CA ALA A 31 -13.83 -8.30 10.62
C ALA A 31 -15.31 -8.35 10.21
N PHE A 32 -15.66 -9.10 9.16
CA PHE A 32 -17.05 -9.24 8.70
C PHE A 32 -17.96 -9.86 9.76
N PHE A 33 -17.50 -10.93 10.42
CA PHE A 33 -18.28 -11.56 11.49
C PHE A 33 -18.20 -10.79 12.81
N GLY A 34 -17.28 -9.84 12.98
CA GLY A 34 -17.10 -9.11 14.24
C GLY A 34 -16.55 -10.00 15.37
N GLY A 35 -15.86 -11.09 15.02
CA GLY A 35 -15.36 -12.07 15.99
C GLY A 35 -14.46 -13.11 15.34
N VAL A 36 -13.72 -13.83 16.19
CA VAL A 36 -12.84 -14.93 15.78
C VAL A 36 -13.40 -16.26 16.28
N PRO A 37 -13.72 -17.22 15.39
CA PRO A 37 -14.13 -18.55 15.81
C PRO A 37 -13.08 -19.24 16.69
N ARG A 38 -13.52 -19.94 17.74
CA ARG A 38 -12.60 -20.64 18.66
C ARG A 38 -11.84 -21.77 17.97
N ARG A 39 -12.46 -22.40 16.97
CA ARG A 39 -11.88 -23.50 16.18
C ARG A 39 -12.25 -23.31 14.71
N ILE A 40 -11.28 -23.45 13.82
CA ILE A 40 -11.48 -23.34 12.37
C ILE A 40 -10.99 -24.63 11.71
N ALA A 41 -11.85 -25.21 10.86
CA ALA A 41 -11.52 -26.40 10.09
C ALA A 41 -10.78 -26.01 8.81
N TYR A 42 -9.72 -26.75 8.48
CA TYR A 42 -8.88 -26.53 7.32
C TYR A 42 -8.65 -27.81 6.53
N ASP A 43 -8.49 -27.65 5.22
CA ASP A 43 -7.82 -28.64 4.42
C ASP A 43 -6.30 -28.62 4.66
N ASN A 44 -5.60 -29.62 4.13
CA ASN A 44 -4.14 -29.71 4.18
C ASN A 44 -3.48 -28.83 3.10
N THR A 45 -3.95 -27.60 2.91
CA THR A 45 -3.35 -26.64 1.95
C THR A 45 -1.92 -26.28 2.35
N LYS A 46 -1.04 -26.14 1.35
CA LYS A 46 0.38 -25.79 1.55
C LYS A 46 0.57 -24.41 2.20
N THR A 47 -0.43 -23.53 2.14
CA THR A 47 -0.40 -22.22 2.80
C THR A 47 -0.50 -22.33 4.33
N ALA A 48 -1.21 -23.34 4.84
CA ALA A 48 -1.41 -23.58 6.27
C ALA A 48 -0.52 -24.69 6.83
N VAL A 49 -0.27 -25.75 6.05
CA VAL A 49 0.46 -26.96 6.45
C VAL A 49 1.85 -27.00 5.81
N ALA A 50 2.90 -27.03 6.64
CA ALA A 50 4.27 -27.27 6.21
C ALA A 50 4.61 -28.77 6.17
N LYS A 51 4.14 -29.56 7.14
CA LYS A 51 4.36 -31.01 7.21
C LYS A 51 3.20 -31.73 7.90
N ILE A 52 2.85 -32.90 7.40
CA ILE A 52 1.93 -33.84 8.06
C ILE A 52 2.76 -34.76 8.96
N VAL A 53 2.46 -34.80 10.26
CA VAL A 53 3.27 -35.55 11.25
C VAL A 53 2.55 -36.75 11.87
N GLY A 54 1.24 -36.89 11.66
CA GLY A 54 0.45 -38.02 12.12
C GLY A 54 -1.00 -37.62 12.34
N GLY A 55 -1.97 -38.54 12.18
CA GLY A 55 -3.40 -38.27 12.43
C GLY A 55 -3.88 -36.89 11.93
N ARG A 56 -4.30 -36.03 12.86
CA ARG A 56 -4.67 -34.61 12.61
C ARG A 56 -3.56 -33.60 12.95
N ASP A 57 -2.42 -34.07 13.43
CA ASP A 57 -1.29 -33.22 13.81
C ASP A 57 -0.55 -32.72 12.57
N ARG A 58 -0.30 -31.42 12.55
CA ARG A 58 0.38 -30.71 11.46
C ARG A 58 1.44 -29.79 12.03
N VAL A 59 2.60 -29.80 11.39
CA VAL A 59 3.52 -28.66 11.50
C VAL A 59 2.98 -27.59 10.57
N VAL A 60 2.56 -26.47 11.16
CA VAL A 60 1.99 -25.34 10.42
C VAL A 60 3.08 -24.49 9.79
N THR A 61 2.75 -23.77 8.72
CA THR A 61 3.68 -22.79 8.14
C THR A 61 3.95 -21.63 9.12
N ARG A 62 5.12 -21.01 9.03
CA ARG A 62 5.45 -19.81 9.84
C ARG A 62 4.43 -18.69 9.64
N ALA A 63 3.94 -18.50 8.42
CA ALA A 63 2.93 -17.50 8.10
C ALA A 63 1.59 -17.80 8.79
N PHE A 64 1.14 -19.05 8.79
CA PHE A 64 -0.10 -19.44 9.46
C PHE A 64 0.03 -19.40 11.00
N ALA A 65 1.19 -19.78 11.54
CA ALA A 65 1.47 -19.58 12.96
C ALA A 65 1.40 -18.09 13.36
N ARG A 66 1.93 -17.19 12.52
CA ARG A 66 1.87 -15.74 12.72
C ARG A 66 0.43 -15.22 12.78
N LEU A 67 -0.47 -15.78 11.96
CA LEU A 67 -1.91 -15.47 12.01
C LEU A 67 -2.54 -15.96 13.32
N ARG A 68 -2.24 -17.20 13.72
CA ARG A 68 -2.84 -17.79 14.94
C ARG A 68 -2.44 -17.07 16.22
N SER A 69 -1.26 -16.43 16.25
CA SER A 69 -0.74 -15.79 17.47
C SER A 69 -1.63 -14.67 18.02
N PRO A 70 -2.05 -13.64 17.25
CA PRO A 70 -2.97 -12.63 17.76
C PRO A 70 -4.42 -13.12 17.84
N PHE A 71 -4.87 -13.97 16.91
CA PHE A 71 -6.29 -14.36 16.82
C PHE A 71 -6.68 -15.56 17.71
N LEU A 72 -5.71 -16.37 18.18
CA LEU A 72 -5.86 -17.41 19.20
C LEU A 72 -6.94 -18.49 18.91
N PHE A 73 -7.17 -18.80 17.64
CA PHE A 73 -8.05 -19.90 17.23
C PHE A 73 -7.30 -21.24 17.16
N ALA A 74 -8.02 -22.32 17.45
CA ALA A 74 -7.55 -23.69 17.24
C ALA A 74 -7.71 -24.08 15.75
N SER A 75 -6.66 -24.62 15.14
CA SER A 75 -6.72 -25.19 13.79
C SER A 75 -7.13 -26.66 13.85
N HIS A 76 -8.17 -27.04 13.11
CA HIS A 76 -8.62 -28.42 12.99
C HIS A 76 -8.40 -28.91 11.55
N PHE A 77 -7.36 -29.71 11.33
CA PHE A 77 -7.05 -30.22 10.00
C PHE A 77 -7.80 -31.51 9.70
N GLY A 78 -8.40 -31.56 8.51
CA GLY A 78 -9.07 -32.76 8.02
C GLY A 78 -8.12 -33.95 7.89
N LEU A 79 -8.65 -35.14 8.17
CA LEU A 79 -7.94 -36.39 7.92
C LEU A 79 -7.83 -36.65 6.40
N GLY A 80 -6.68 -37.18 5.98
CA GLY A 80 -6.54 -37.63 4.59
C GLY A 80 -7.57 -38.72 4.28
N ARG A 81 -8.18 -38.65 3.08
CA ARG A 81 -9.15 -39.64 2.57
C ARG A 81 -10.45 -39.78 3.40
N ARG A 82 -10.88 -38.71 4.08
CA ARG A 82 -12.21 -38.63 4.73
C ARG A 82 -13.05 -37.47 4.17
N PRO A 83 -13.75 -37.67 3.04
CA PRO A 83 -14.54 -36.61 2.37
C PRO A 83 -15.66 -36.06 3.25
N ASN A 84 -16.21 -36.87 4.16
CA ASN A 84 -17.30 -36.51 5.03
C ASN A 84 -17.01 -35.33 5.98
N GLU A 85 -15.74 -35.02 6.26
CA GLU A 85 -15.35 -33.88 7.11
C GLU A 85 -15.49 -32.52 6.41
N LYS A 86 -15.68 -32.49 5.08
CA LYS A 86 -15.73 -31.25 4.26
C LYS A 86 -17.12 -30.89 3.73
N GLY A 87 -18.12 -31.76 3.89
CA GLY A 87 -19.42 -31.61 3.22
C GLY A 87 -20.15 -30.30 3.48
N HIS A 88 -20.05 -29.74 4.69
CA HIS A 88 -20.69 -28.44 4.99
C HIS A 88 -20.04 -27.30 4.20
N VAL A 89 -18.71 -27.22 4.17
CA VAL A 89 -18.01 -26.14 3.45
C VAL A 89 -18.21 -26.27 1.95
N GLU A 90 -18.12 -27.49 1.40
CA GLU A 90 -18.34 -27.73 -0.04
C GLU A 90 -19.74 -27.29 -0.46
N ARG A 91 -20.77 -27.69 0.30
CA ARG A 91 -22.15 -27.28 0.04
C ARG A 91 -22.34 -25.77 0.12
N ARG A 92 -21.68 -25.10 1.07
CA ARG A 92 -21.76 -23.63 1.20
C ARG A 92 -21.04 -22.91 0.07
N VAL A 93 -19.92 -23.45 -0.42
CA VAL A 93 -19.24 -22.91 -1.60
C VAL A 93 -20.14 -23.04 -2.84
N GLU A 94 -20.76 -24.20 -3.05
CA GLU A 94 -21.73 -24.42 -4.13
C GLU A 94 -22.91 -23.46 -4.02
N TYR A 95 -23.52 -23.34 -2.83
CA TYR A 95 -24.60 -22.41 -2.56
C TYR A 95 -24.22 -20.96 -2.92
N ALA A 96 -23.07 -20.48 -2.43
CA ALA A 96 -22.62 -19.12 -2.69
C ALA A 96 -22.37 -18.87 -4.19
N ARG A 97 -21.83 -19.86 -4.91
CA ARG A 97 -21.66 -19.75 -6.37
C ARG A 97 -23.00 -19.62 -7.07
N SER A 98 -23.96 -20.48 -6.74
CA SER A 98 -25.27 -20.50 -7.41
C SER A 98 -26.18 -19.33 -7.03
N ASN A 99 -26.01 -18.73 -5.85
CA ASN A 99 -26.90 -17.67 -5.36
C ASN A 99 -26.30 -16.27 -5.41
N PHE A 100 -24.96 -16.13 -5.34
CA PHE A 100 -24.31 -14.81 -5.30
C PHE A 100 -23.60 -14.45 -6.60
N LEU A 101 -23.32 -15.44 -7.46
CA LEU A 101 -22.61 -15.25 -8.73
C LEU A 101 -23.46 -15.64 -9.95
N VAL A 102 -24.78 -15.80 -9.77
CA VAL A 102 -25.73 -16.07 -10.86
C VAL A 102 -26.83 -15.01 -10.86
N PRO A 103 -27.06 -14.31 -12.00
CA PRO A 103 -26.25 -14.36 -13.23
C PRO A 103 -24.82 -13.87 -12.97
N VAL A 104 -23.88 -14.22 -13.87
CA VAL A 104 -22.46 -13.86 -13.74
C VAL A 104 -22.33 -12.33 -13.57
N PRO A 105 -21.79 -11.83 -12.45
CA PRO A 105 -21.74 -10.40 -12.19
C PRO A 105 -20.86 -9.68 -13.22
N GLN A 106 -21.43 -8.64 -13.85
CA GLN A 106 -20.68 -7.68 -14.65
C GLN A 106 -20.17 -6.58 -13.70
N VAL A 107 -18.85 -6.48 -13.53
CA VAL A 107 -18.15 -5.61 -12.58
C VAL A 107 -16.82 -5.14 -13.17
N ALA A 108 -16.37 -3.94 -12.81
CA ALA A 108 -15.11 -3.37 -13.30
C ALA A 108 -13.86 -4.00 -12.66
N GLY A 109 -14.00 -4.64 -11.49
CA GLY A 109 -12.87 -5.25 -10.79
C GLY A 109 -13.26 -6.00 -9.53
N LEU A 110 -12.24 -6.57 -8.87
CA LEU A 110 -12.41 -7.40 -7.67
C LEU A 110 -12.97 -6.62 -6.48
N ASP A 111 -12.68 -5.34 -6.35
CA ASP A 111 -13.20 -4.53 -5.24
C ASP A 111 -14.73 -4.38 -5.34
N GLU A 112 -15.24 -4.09 -6.53
CA GLU A 112 -16.68 -4.03 -6.78
C GLU A 112 -17.34 -5.41 -6.59
N LEU A 113 -16.72 -6.48 -7.10
CA LEU A 113 -17.20 -7.85 -6.88
C LEU A 113 -17.30 -8.18 -5.39
N ASN A 114 -16.25 -7.85 -4.63
CA ASN A 114 -16.18 -8.12 -3.19
C ASN A 114 -17.19 -7.30 -2.39
N ALA A 115 -17.46 -6.05 -2.80
CA ALA A 115 -18.53 -5.25 -2.20
C ALA A 115 -19.91 -5.90 -2.43
N ARG A 116 -20.19 -6.38 -3.65
CA ARG A 116 -21.42 -7.10 -3.98
C ARG A 116 -21.53 -8.41 -3.21
N LEU A 117 -20.46 -9.21 -3.13
CA LEU A 117 -20.42 -10.46 -2.36
C LEU A 117 -20.66 -10.22 -0.86
N ALA A 118 -20.03 -9.21 -0.28
CA ALA A 118 -20.24 -8.87 1.13
C ALA A 118 -21.69 -8.43 1.39
N ALA A 119 -22.31 -7.69 0.47
CA ALA A 119 -23.72 -7.33 0.55
C ALA A 119 -24.63 -8.55 0.42
N ALA A 120 -24.32 -9.49 -0.48
CA ALA A 120 -25.04 -10.75 -0.61
C ALA A 120 -24.95 -11.61 0.65
N CYS A 121 -23.76 -11.70 1.26
CA CYS A 121 -23.56 -12.40 2.54
C CYS A 121 -24.37 -11.77 3.68
N ARG A 122 -24.56 -10.44 3.67
CA ARG A 122 -25.44 -9.75 4.64
C ARG A 122 -26.91 -10.04 4.38
N ARG A 123 -27.37 -9.99 3.12
CA ARG A 123 -28.77 -10.35 2.78
C ARG A 123 -29.08 -11.81 3.09
N ASP A 124 -28.14 -12.74 2.89
CA ASP A 124 -28.32 -14.16 3.24
C ASP A 124 -28.59 -14.38 4.74
N GLN A 125 -28.30 -13.39 5.60
CA GLN A 125 -28.63 -13.46 7.02
C GLN A 125 -30.15 -13.39 7.28
N GLU A 126 -30.96 -12.94 6.34
CA GLU A 126 -32.43 -12.93 6.45
C GLU A 126 -33.05 -14.31 6.18
N ARG A 127 -32.28 -15.25 5.60
CA ARG A 127 -32.75 -16.60 5.28
C ARG A 127 -33.05 -17.39 6.54
N THR A 128 -34.14 -18.15 6.51
CA THR A 128 -34.44 -19.20 7.49
C THR A 128 -34.13 -20.56 6.90
N THR A 129 -33.43 -21.41 7.66
CA THR A 129 -33.09 -22.78 7.24
C THR A 129 -34.10 -23.77 7.82
N ARG A 130 -34.39 -24.84 7.09
CA ARG A 130 -35.29 -25.89 7.60
C ARG A 130 -34.71 -26.48 8.90
N GLY A 131 -35.51 -26.47 9.97
CA GLY A 131 -35.14 -27.03 11.26
C GLY A 131 -34.33 -26.10 12.16
N THR A 132 -34.19 -24.81 11.82
CA THR A 132 -33.57 -23.81 12.70
C THR A 132 -34.61 -22.92 13.39
N PRO A 133 -34.35 -22.43 14.61
CA PRO A 133 -35.33 -21.67 15.40
C PRO A 133 -35.47 -20.20 14.96
N GLY A 134 -34.62 -19.73 14.04
CA GLY A 134 -34.64 -18.36 13.53
C GLY A 134 -33.89 -18.22 12.22
N THR A 135 -33.73 -16.95 11.80
CA THR A 135 -32.93 -16.60 10.63
C THR A 135 -31.45 -16.85 10.89
N VAL A 136 -30.67 -16.99 9.83
CA VAL A 136 -29.19 -17.08 9.87
C VAL A 136 -28.60 -15.92 10.68
N GLY A 137 -29.13 -14.71 10.53
CA GLY A 137 -28.70 -13.52 11.26
C GLY A 137 -28.99 -13.57 12.75
N ALA A 138 -30.15 -14.09 13.16
CA ALA A 138 -30.48 -14.29 14.57
C ALA A 138 -29.52 -15.28 15.24
N LEU A 139 -29.25 -16.42 14.58
CA LEU A 139 -28.31 -17.42 15.05
C LEU A 139 -26.85 -16.93 15.02
N LEU A 140 -26.51 -16.04 14.09
CA LEU A 140 -25.18 -15.44 14.01
C LEU A 140 -24.87 -14.60 15.27
N VAL A 141 -25.88 -14.04 15.94
CA VAL A 141 -25.68 -13.33 17.22
C VAL A 141 -25.16 -14.29 18.30
N GLU A 142 -25.71 -15.50 18.35
CA GLU A 142 -25.26 -16.54 19.28
C GLU A 142 -23.86 -17.05 18.94
N ASP A 143 -23.57 -17.26 17.64
CA ASP A 143 -22.22 -17.60 17.17
C ASP A 143 -21.22 -16.51 17.60
N ARG A 144 -21.54 -15.23 17.39
CA ARG A 144 -20.70 -14.08 17.81
C ARG A 144 -20.48 -14.05 19.31
N ALA A 145 -21.50 -14.32 20.12
CA ALA A 145 -21.37 -14.38 21.58
C ALA A 145 -20.39 -15.50 22.03
N ALA A 146 -20.30 -16.59 21.27
CA ALA A 146 -19.37 -17.69 21.54
C ALA A 146 -17.94 -17.45 20.97
N MET A 147 -17.76 -16.50 20.05
CA MET A 147 -16.48 -16.16 19.44
C MET A 147 -15.52 -15.46 20.43
N ARG A 148 -14.24 -15.42 20.05
CA ARG A 148 -13.28 -14.51 20.69
C ARG A 148 -13.43 -13.11 20.09
N PRO A 149 -13.14 -12.05 20.86
CA PRO A 149 -13.09 -10.70 20.30
C PRO A 149 -11.99 -10.61 19.23
N VAL A 150 -12.21 -9.74 18.25
CA VAL A 150 -11.16 -9.38 17.29
C VAL A 150 -10.11 -8.55 18.04
N PRO A 151 -8.80 -8.91 17.96
CA PRO A 151 -7.73 -8.11 18.57
C PRO A 151 -7.75 -6.65 18.10
N THR A 152 -7.50 -5.73 19.02
CA THR A 152 -7.39 -4.29 18.71
C THR A 152 -6.10 -3.95 17.98
N GLN A 153 -5.03 -4.71 18.25
CA GLN A 153 -3.77 -4.58 17.53
C GLN A 153 -3.95 -5.13 16.11
N GLY A 154 -3.67 -4.30 15.11
CA GLY A 154 -3.74 -4.69 13.71
C GLY A 154 -2.79 -5.86 13.39
N PHE A 155 -3.27 -6.80 12.59
CA PHE A 155 -2.44 -7.84 11.97
C PHE A 155 -2.29 -7.50 10.48
N GLU A 156 -1.06 -7.49 9.97
CA GLU A 156 -0.79 -7.23 8.55
C GLU A 156 -0.57 -8.54 7.77
N PRO A 157 -1.50 -8.92 6.86
CA PRO A 157 -1.34 -10.04 5.97
C PRO A 157 -0.25 -9.78 4.94
N ARG A 158 0.88 -10.47 5.10
CA ARG A 158 2.05 -10.25 4.25
C ARG A 158 2.91 -11.49 4.04
N ARG A 159 3.55 -11.54 2.88
CA ARG A 159 4.69 -12.40 2.57
C ARG A 159 5.96 -11.56 2.66
N VAL A 160 6.98 -12.13 3.29
CA VAL A 160 8.30 -11.50 3.42
C VAL A 160 9.30 -12.36 2.68
N ALA A 161 10.16 -11.74 1.87
CA ALA A 161 11.23 -12.39 1.15
C ALA A 161 12.48 -11.52 1.14
N GLU A 162 13.66 -12.14 1.17
CA GLU A 162 14.93 -11.45 0.96
C GLU A 162 15.31 -11.56 -0.52
N VAL A 163 15.57 -10.42 -1.15
CA VAL A 163 15.85 -10.32 -2.58
C VAL A 163 16.93 -9.26 -2.82
N ALA A 164 17.92 -9.57 -3.64
CA ALA A 164 18.88 -8.59 -4.15
C ALA A 164 18.34 -7.94 -5.42
N ALA A 165 18.58 -6.63 -5.65
CA ALA A 165 18.36 -6.12 -7.01
C ALA A 165 19.53 -6.42 -7.93
N ASP A 166 19.15 -6.54 -9.20
CA ASP A 166 20.04 -6.56 -10.34
C ASP A 166 20.68 -5.19 -10.62
N SER A 167 21.47 -5.15 -11.71
CA SER A 167 22.14 -3.95 -12.23
C SER A 167 21.18 -2.89 -12.74
N LEU A 168 19.91 -3.24 -13.01
CA LEU A 168 18.86 -2.32 -13.43
C LEU A 168 18.08 -1.75 -12.23
N SER A 169 18.56 -1.99 -11.01
CA SER A 169 17.90 -1.56 -9.77
C SER A 169 16.48 -2.12 -9.63
N LEU A 170 16.25 -3.35 -10.11
CA LEU A 170 14.97 -4.05 -10.00
C LEU A 170 15.05 -5.19 -8.98
N VAL A 171 14.05 -5.29 -8.10
CA VAL A 171 13.85 -6.47 -7.25
C VAL A 171 12.76 -7.35 -7.84
N ARG A 172 13.03 -8.65 -7.98
CA ARG A 172 12.05 -9.62 -8.46
C ARG A 172 11.22 -10.15 -7.29
N PHE A 173 9.93 -9.90 -7.30
CA PHE A 173 8.99 -10.45 -6.33
C PHE A 173 7.77 -11.03 -7.04
N ASP A 174 7.49 -12.29 -6.74
CA ASP A 174 6.33 -13.00 -7.26
C ASP A 174 6.20 -12.92 -8.80
N THR A 175 7.29 -13.27 -9.49
CA THR A 175 7.43 -13.25 -10.96
C THR A 175 7.41 -11.89 -11.64
N ASN A 176 7.26 -10.78 -10.89
CA ASN A 176 7.31 -9.42 -11.42
C ASN A 176 8.53 -8.66 -10.90
N SER A 177 8.96 -7.65 -11.63
CA SER A 177 10.12 -6.81 -11.31
C SER A 177 9.68 -5.43 -10.85
N TYR A 178 10.19 -4.97 -9.71
CA TYR A 178 9.83 -3.70 -9.09
C TYR A 178 11.06 -2.82 -8.94
N ALA A 179 10.99 -1.58 -9.42
CA ALA A 179 12.10 -0.64 -9.33
C ALA A 179 12.40 -0.23 -7.89
N VAL A 180 13.67 0.01 -7.60
CA VAL A 180 14.14 0.61 -6.36
C VAL A 180 15.09 1.76 -6.69
N PRO A 181 15.30 2.73 -5.78
CA PRO A 181 16.27 3.78 -6.01
C PRO A 181 17.66 3.21 -6.30
N THR A 182 18.30 3.73 -7.35
CA THR A 182 19.60 3.24 -7.89
C THR A 182 20.71 3.16 -6.85
N LYS A 183 20.71 4.05 -5.84
CA LYS A 183 21.64 4.03 -4.71
C LYS A 183 21.64 2.73 -3.90
N TYR A 184 20.57 1.94 -4.01
CA TYR A 184 20.45 0.68 -3.30
C TYR A 184 20.94 -0.52 -4.11
N ALA A 185 21.21 -0.40 -5.42
CA ALA A 185 21.61 -1.49 -6.33
C ALA A 185 22.61 -2.51 -5.73
N HIS A 186 22.51 -3.77 -6.14
CA HIS A 186 23.37 -4.89 -5.67
C HIS A 186 23.34 -5.24 -4.17
N ARG A 187 22.50 -4.58 -3.36
CA ARG A 187 22.30 -4.93 -1.94
C ARG A 187 21.13 -5.90 -1.74
N THR A 188 21.20 -6.78 -0.74
CA THR A 188 20.04 -7.57 -0.29
C THR A 188 19.04 -6.69 0.43
N ARG A 189 17.75 -6.84 0.14
CA ARG A 189 16.65 -6.13 0.81
C ARG A 189 15.53 -7.06 1.21
N THR A 190 14.72 -6.61 2.14
CA THR A 190 13.48 -7.26 2.51
C THR A 190 12.34 -6.74 1.65
N VAL A 191 11.73 -7.62 0.86
CA VAL A 191 10.48 -7.33 0.15
C VAL A 191 9.31 -7.82 0.98
N VAL A 192 8.35 -6.92 1.20
CA VAL A 192 7.09 -7.18 1.91
C VAL A 192 5.94 -7.04 0.93
N GLY A 193 5.34 -8.17 0.54
CA GLY A 193 4.18 -8.21 -0.34
C GLY A 193 2.88 -8.41 0.43
N THR A 194 1.92 -7.51 0.25
CA THR A 194 0.53 -7.66 0.69
C THR A 194 -0.37 -7.93 -0.52
N VAL A 195 -1.68 -7.95 -0.33
CA VAL A 195 -2.62 -8.11 -1.45
C VAL A 195 -2.66 -6.89 -2.37
N GLY A 196 -2.50 -5.68 -1.81
CA GLY A 196 -2.61 -4.42 -2.53
C GLY A 196 -1.27 -3.80 -2.95
N GLU A 197 -0.17 -4.17 -2.29
CA GLU A 197 1.13 -3.52 -2.53
C GLU A 197 2.34 -4.43 -2.36
N VAL A 198 3.46 -3.97 -2.90
CA VAL A 198 4.81 -4.46 -2.66
C VAL A 198 5.65 -3.32 -2.10
N ARG A 199 6.23 -3.55 -0.92
CA ARG A 199 7.17 -2.62 -0.28
C ARG A 199 8.55 -3.22 -0.26
N VAL A 200 9.55 -2.39 -0.51
CA VAL A 200 10.96 -2.77 -0.40
C VAL A 200 11.55 -2.02 0.77
N VAL A 201 12.14 -2.76 1.71
CA VAL A 201 12.73 -2.24 2.93
C VAL A 201 14.22 -2.59 2.92
N PHE A 202 15.06 -1.58 3.13
CA PHE A 202 16.49 -1.75 3.32
C PHE A 202 16.81 -1.33 4.76
N GLU A 203 17.40 -2.24 5.54
CA GLU A 203 17.61 -2.07 6.97
C GLU A 203 16.27 -1.74 7.68
N ASP A 204 16.12 -0.52 8.20
CA ASP A 204 14.92 -0.02 8.87
C ASP A 204 14.11 0.97 8.01
N ARG A 205 14.52 1.21 6.76
CA ARG A 205 13.92 2.24 5.88
C ARG A 205 13.10 1.64 4.75
N LEU A 206 11.90 2.18 4.56
CA LEU A 206 11.11 1.96 3.35
C LEU A 206 11.78 2.68 2.18
N VAL A 207 12.25 1.94 1.18
CA VAL A 207 12.98 2.50 0.04
C VAL A 207 12.16 2.56 -1.24
N ALA A 208 11.13 1.74 -1.36
CA ALA A 208 10.20 1.76 -2.49
C ALA A 208 8.83 1.19 -2.09
N ARG A 209 7.77 1.70 -2.71
CA ARG A 209 6.40 1.23 -2.55
C ARG A 209 5.72 1.19 -3.90
N HIS A 210 5.12 0.04 -4.23
CA HIS A 210 4.49 -0.20 -5.52
C HIS A 210 3.10 -0.82 -5.34
N PRO A 211 2.12 -0.47 -6.19
CA PRO A 211 0.91 -1.27 -6.34
C PRO A 211 1.26 -2.72 -6.70
N ARG A 212 0.53 -3.68 -6.12
CA ARG A 212 0.75 -5.11 -6.37
C ARG A 212 0.39 -5.46 -7.82
N CYS A 213 1.33 -6.05 -8.56
CA CYS A 213 1.04 -6.68 -9.84
C CYS A 213 0.79 -8.18 -9.63
N TRP A 214 -0.36 -8.65 -10.09
CA TRP A 214 -0.79 -10.05 -10.04
C TRP A 214 -0.62 -10.80 -11.37
N GLU A 215 -0.17 -10.09 -12.41
CA GLU A 215 0.24 -10.68 -13.69
C GLU A 215 1.64 -11.29 -13.57
N ARG A 216 2.27 -11.64 -14.69
CA ARG A 216 3.56 -12.35 -14.72
C ARG A 216 4.56 -11.62 -15.62
N GLU A 217 5.77 -11.46 -15.12
CA GLU A 217 6.91 -10.93 -15.90
C GLU A 217 6.74 -9.46 -16.31
N HIS A 218 5.90 -8.71 -15.59
CA HIS A 218 5.78 -7.27 -15.76
C HIS A 218 6.87 -6.52 -15.00
N TYR A 219 7.24 -5.38 -15.57
CA TYR A 219 8.15 -4.41 -14.98
C TYR A 219 7.35 -3.24 -14.40
N ARG A 220 7.57 -2.96 -13.12
CA ARG A 220 6.99 -1.82 -12.40
C ARG A 220 8.10 -0.81 -12.16
N PHE A 221 8.31 0.03 -13.16
CA PHE A 221 9.24 1.14 -13.09
C PHE A 221 8.66 2.28 -12.25
N ASP A 222 9.57 3.06 -11.67
CA ASP A 222 9.27 4.35 -11.07
C ASP A 222 10.32 5.34 -11.60
N PRO A 223 9.93 6.29 -12.46
CA PRO A 223 10.83 7.30 -13.01
C PRO A 223 11.73 7.98 -11.99
N VAL A 224 11.21 8.20 -10.78
CA VAL A 224 11.90 8.95 -9.71
C VAL A 224 13.13 8.18 -9.20
N HIS A 225 13.11 6.86 -9.26
CA HIS A 225 14.21 6.02 -8.76
C HIS A 225 15.50 6.15 -9.57
N ASP A 226 15.42 6.55 -10.83
CA ASP A 226 16.54 6.66 -11.77
C ASP A 226 17.12 8.08 -11.85
N LEU A 227 16.41 9.10 -11.38
CA LEU A 227 16.81 10.51 -11.54
C LEU A 227 18.19 10.83 -10.95
N ALA A 228 18.55 10.21 -9.83
CA ALA A 228 19.88 10.37 -9.22
C ALA A 228 21.03 9.83 -10.10
N LEU A 229 20.76 8.77 -10.88
CA LEU A 229 21.71 8.24 -11.87
C LEU A 229 21.75 9.16 -13.10
N LEU A 230 20.59 9.59 -13.58
CA LEU A 230 20.47 10.45 -14.76
C LEU A 230 21.09 11.83 -14.54
N GLU A 231 21.10 12.37 -13.33
CA GLU A 231 21.81 13.65 -13.08
C GLU A 231 23.32 13.52 -13.35
N ARG A 232 23.90 12.36 -13.05
CA ARG A 232 25.31 12.04 -13.34
C ARG A 232 25.53 11.76 -14.82
N LYS A 233 24.52 11.23 -15.51
CA LYS A 233 24.54 10.84 -16.92
C LYS A 233 23.35 11.44 -17.70
N PRO A 234 23.31 12.77 -17.89
CA PRO A 234 22.14 13.44 -18.46
C PRO A 234 21.85 13.03 -19.91
N GLY A 235 22.87 12.58 -20.66
CA GLY A 235 22.69 12.09 -22.03
C GLY A 235 21.90 10.78 -22.14
N GLU A 236 21.68 10.05 -21.05
CA GLU A 236 20.85 8.83 -21.03
C GLU A 236 19.36 9.15 -20.80
N PHE A 237 19.00 10.40 -20.50
CA PHE A 237 17.65 10.79 -20.06
C PHE A 237 16.55 10.40 -21.06
N ASP A 238 16.73 10.71 -22.35
CA ASP A 238 15.73 10.42 -23.39
C ASP A 238 15.64 8.94 -23.79
N PHE A 239 16.62 8.13 -23.37
CA PHE A 239 16.70 6.70 -23.68
C PHE A 239 16.38 5.81 -22.48
N ALA A 240 16.11 6.41 -21.31
CA ALA A 240 15.84 5.66 -20.10
C ALA A 240 14.44 5.05 -20.16
N ARG A 241 14.39 3.72 -20.26
CA ARG A 241 13.13 2.95 -20.23
C ARG A 241 12.17 3.33 -19.09
N PRO A 242 12.61 3.61 -17.86
CA PRO A 242 11.71 4.05 -16.78
C PRO A 242 10.98 5.37 -17.06
N LEU A 243 11.53 6.22 -17.93
CA LEU A 243 10.96 7.50 -18.33
C LEU A 243 10.03 7.39 -19.55
N GLU A 244 9.97 6.22 -20.21
CA GLU A 244 9.06 6.00 -21.34
C GLU A 244 7.60 6.20 -20.92
N ASN A 245 6.90 7.08 -21.64
CA ASN A 245 5.51 7.46 -21.36
C ASN A 245 5.27 8.10 -19.98
N TRP A 246 6.30 8.71 -19.38
CA TRP A 246 6.10 9.47 -18.16
C TRP A 246 5.27 10.73 -18.42
N ALA A 247 3.99 10.66 -18.07
CA ALA A 247 3.05 11.76 -18.24
C ALA A 247 3.28 12.84 -17.17
N LEU A 248 4.15 13.81 -17.49
CA LEU A 248 4.32 15.03 -16.72
C LEU A 248 3.38 16.13 -17.23
N PRO A 249 2.94 17.06 -16.35
CA PRO A 249 2.21 18.25 -16.76
C PRO A 249 2.96 19.08 -17.81
N GLU A 250 2.22 19.79 -18.66
CA GLU A 250 2.78 20.52 -19.81
C GLU A 250 3.88 21.52 -19.43
N CYS A 251 3.78 22.13 -18.24
CA CYS A 251 4.74 23.09 -17.73
C CYS A 251 6.18 22.52 -17.66
N PHE A 252 6.34 21.22 -17.40
CA PHE A 252 7.65 20.57 -17.38
C PHE A 252 8.28 20.51 -18.78
N GLY A 253 7.48 20.33 -19.83
CA GLY A 253 7.96 20.39 -21.22
C GLY A 253 8.38 21.80 -21.62
N VAL A 254 7.66 22.83 -21.16
CA VAL A 254 8.05 24.24 -21.36
C VAL A 254 9.36 24.54 -20.63
N LEU A 255 9.47 24.13 -19.36
CA LEU A 255 10.67 24.30 -18.55
C LEU A 255 11.89 23.65 -19.20
N ARG A 256 11.76 22.39 -19.63
CA ARG A 256 12.84 21.65 -20.31
C ARG A 256 13.36 22.41 -21.54
N ARG A 257 12.46 22.85 -22.42
CA ARG A 257 12.84 23.61 -23.63
C ARG A 257 13.58 24.91 -23.30
N ARG A 258 13.14 25.64 -22.25
CA ARG A 258 13.81 26.87 -21.83
C ARG A 258 15.20 26.60 -21.27
N LEU A 259 15.35 25.54 -20.46
CA LEU A 259 16.65 25.13 -19.91
C LEU A 259 17.63 24.64 -20.99
N GLU A 260 17.14 23.90 -21.99
CA GLU A 260 17.99 23.41 -23.10
C GLU A 260 18.37 24.53 -24.09
N ALA A 261 17.58 25.60 -24.17
CA ALA A 261 17.88 26.76 -25.01
C ALA A 261 18.87 27.75 -24.36
N ASP A 262 19.10 27.67 -23.04
CA ASP A 262 20.01 28.57 -22.33
C ASP A 262 21.47 28.16 -22.58
N PRO A 263 22.27 29.01 -23.28
CA PRO A 263 23.66 28.70 -23.57
C PRO A 263 24.59 28.86 -22.37
N ALA A 264 24.14 29.47 -21.26
CA ALA A 264 24.96 29.73 -20.08
C ALA A 264 25.24 28.48 -19.25
N ASP A 265 24.34 27.49 -19.29
CA ASP A 265 24.47 26.23 -18.56
C ASP A 265 24.51 25.09 -19.57
N GLY A 266 25.71 24.64 -19.95
CA GLY A 266 25.95 23.60 -20.99
C GLY A 266 25.38 22.21 -20.67
N SER A 267 24.40 22.11 -19.77
CA SER A 267 23.70 20.91 -19.36
C SER A 267 22.24 21.20 -18.99
N GLY A 268 21.47 21.89 -19.84
CA GLY A 268 20.04 22.15 -19.63
C GLY A 268 19.22 20.91 -19.22
N THR A 269 19.52 19.74 -19.80
CA THR A 269 18.93 18.46 -19.38
C THR A 269 19.26 18.10 -17.93
N ARG A 270 20.49 18.36 -17.45
CA ARG A 270 20.85 18.16 -16.03
C ARG A 270 20.11 19.13 -15.12
N GLY A 271 19.95 20.39 -15.53
CA GLY A 271 19.09 21.35 -14.83
C GLY A 271 17.66 20.83 -14.70
N PHE A 272 17.09 20.32 -15.78
CA PHE A 272 15.76 19.73 -15.78
C PHE A 272 15.65 18.51 -14.87
N ILE A 273 16.64 17.61 -14.91
CA ILE A 273 16.72 16.45 -14.00
C ILE A 273 16.76 16.91 -12.53
N ARG A 274 17.51 17.97 -12.19
CA ARG A 274 17.55 18.51 -10.83
C ARG A 274 16.19 18.98 -10.34
N VAL A 275 15.37 19.57 -11.22
CA VAL A 275 13.98 19.91 -10.90
C VAL A 275 13.16 18.66 -10.67
N LEU A 276 13.26 17.66 -11.54
CA LEU A 276 12.56 16.39 -11.38
C LEU A 276 12.97 15.65 -10.10
N ARG A 277 14.24 15.75 -9.66
CA ARG A 277 14.72 15.13 -8.41
C ARG A 277 14.00 15.65 -7.17
N MET A 278 13.33 16.80 -7.23
CA MET A 278 12.45 17.25 -6.15
C MET A 278 11.27 16.28 -5.91
N LEU A 279 10.90 15.48 -6.91
CA LEU A 279 9.90 14.41 -6.79
C LEU A 279 10.33 13.26 -5.87
N GLU A 280 11.62 13.17 -5.50
CA GLU A 280 12.11 12.24 -4.46
C GLU A 280 11.49 12.55 -3.08
N HIS A 281 10.98 13.77 -2.88
CA HIS A 281 10.48 14.26 -1.59
C HIS A 281 9.08 14.88 -1.65
N VAL A 282 8.58 15.17 -2.85
CA VAL A 282 7.34 15.93 -3.06
C VAL A 282 6.52 15.25 -4.15
N SER A 283 5.19 15.32 -4.06
CA SER A 283 4.33 14.85 -5.14
C SER A 283 4.39 15.77 -6.37
N VAL A 284 3.87 15.28 -7.49
CA VAL A 284 3.88 16.04 -8.75
C VAL A 284 3.14 17.37 -8.62
N ALA A 285 1.95 17.39 -8.01
CA ALA A 285 1.10 18.59 -7.99
C ALA A 285 1.77 19.84 -7.35
N PRO A 286 2.34 19.78 -6.12
CA PRO A 286 3.03 20.94 -5.56
C PRO A 286 4.28 21.36 -6.36
N LEU A 287 4.95 20.42 -7.04
CA LEU A 287 6.06 20.76 -7.92
C LEU A 287 5.57 21.46 -9.19
N THR A 288 4.44 21.02 -9.76
CA THR A 288 3.77 21.69 -10.87
C THR A 288 3.46 23.14 -10.53
N ASP A 289 2.83 23.39 -9.37
CA ASP A 289 2.50 24.75 -8.90
C ASP A 289 3.76 25.64 -8.86
N ALA A 290 4.87 25.11 -8.34
CA ALA A 290 6.13 25.83 -8.24
C ALA A 290 6.78 26.09 -9.61
N VAL A 291 6.71 25.13 -10.53
CA VAL A 291 7.22 25.29 -11.90
C VAL A 291 6.40 26.32 -12.66
N ASP A 292 5.07 26.30 -12.55
CA ASP A 292 4.20 27.30 -13.18
C ASP A 292 4.47 28.70 -12.65
N ALA A 293 4.58 28.84 -11.33
CA ALA A 293 4.92 30.13 -10.70
C ALA A 293 6.30 30.65 -11.15
N ALA A 294 7.31 29.78 -11.23
CA ALA A 294 8.64 30.15 -11.73
C ALA A 294 8.59 30.60 -13.20
N LEU A 295 7.89 29.83 -14.05
CA LEU A 295 7.75 30.14 -15.47
C LEU A 295 7.02 31.47 -15.71
N ALA A 296 6.04 31.81 -14.85
CA ALA A 296 5.28 33.06 -14.90
C ALA A 296 6.15 34.30 -14.62
N ILE A 297 7.16 34.18 -13.75
CA ILE A 297 8.13 35.25 -13.46
C ILE A 297 9.41 35.15 -14.30
N GLY A 298 9.46 34.25 -15.28
CA GLY A 298 10.60 34.08 -16.20
C GLY A 298 11.80 33.33 -15.61
N VAL A 299 11.63 32.64 -14.49
CA VAL A 299 12.69 31.91 -13.78
C VAL A 299 12.65 30.43 -14.17
N THR A 300 13.82 29.83 -14.43
CA THR A 300 13.95 28.43 -14.87
C THR A 300 14.95 27.63 -14.04
N ASP A 301 15.77 28.29 -13.22
CA ASP A 301 16.85 27.61 -12.51
C ASP A 301 16.29 26.71 -11.37
N PRO A 302 16.91 25.53 -11.12
CA PRO A 302 16.41 24.59 -10.13
C PRO A 302 16.38 25.14 -8.70
N ASP A 303 17.31 26.01 -8.33
CA ASP A 303 17.41 26.51 -6.95
C ASP A 303 16.27 27.49 -6.64
N SER A 304 15.90 28.36 -7.57
CA SER A 304 14.75 29.26 -7.43
C SER A 304 13.43 28.50 -7.40
N ILE A 305 13.24 27.48 -8.26
CA ILE A 305 12.04 26.63 -8.23
C ILE A 305 11.91 25.94 -6.87
N ARG A 306 13.03 25.50 -6.26
CA ARG A 306 13.03 24.91 -4.92
C ARG A 306 12.55 25.90 -3.85
N VAL A 307 12.95 27.18 -3.95
CA VAL A 307 12.55 28.25 -3.04
C VAL A 307 11.06 28.58 -3.21
N ILE A 308 10.60 28.79 -4.44
CA ILE A 308 9.18 29.07 -4.75
C ILE A 308 8.27 27.96 -4.18
N ARG A 309 8.71 26.70 -4.28
CA ARG A 309 8.02 25.56 -3.68
C ARG A 309 8.00 25.61 -2.14
N ALA A 310 9.08 26.06 -1.51
CA ALA A 310 9.17 26.19 -0.06
C ALA A 310 8.25 27.31 0.48
N ASP A 311 7.97 28.31 -0.35
CA ASP A 311 7.18 29.51 -0.02
C ASP A 311 5.65 29.31 -0.05
N ARG A 312 5.15 28.09 0.21
CA ARG A 312 3.78 28.01 0.72
C ARG A 312 3.74 28.79 2.03
N PRO A 313 2.84 29.79 2.18
CA PRO A 313 2.82 30.62 3.37
C PRO A 313 2.72 29.69 4.58
N VAL A 314 3.75 29.72 5.43
CA VAL A 314 3.61 29.21 6.79
C VAL A 314 2.35 29.88 7.31
N PRO A 315 1.32 29.13 7.74
CA PRO A 315 0.13 29.77 8.28
C PRO A 315 0.61 30.69 9.40
N VAL A 316 0.48 31.99 9.18
CA VAL A 316 0.84 32.97 10.20
C VAL A 316 0.04 32.59 11.42
N PHE A 317 0.71 32.36 12.54
CA PHE A 317 0.06 31.92 13.76
C PHE A 317 -1.04 32.92 14.13
N SER A 318 -2.30 32.55 13.88
CA SER A 318 -3.43 33.42 14.19
C SER A 318 -3.70 33.40 15.70
N LEU A 319 -3.90 34.59 16.28
CA LEU A 319 -4.32 34.75 17.68
C LEU A 319 -5.85 34.60 17.85
N ASP A 320 -6.60 34.45 16.74
CA ASP A 320 -8.06 34.36 16.77
C ASP A 320 -8.53 33.10 17.51
N GLY A 321 -9.56 33.26 18.35
CA GLY A 321 -10.13 32.17 19.14
C GLY A 321 -9.29 31.73 20.35
N ARG A 322 -8.22 32.46 20.70
CA ARG A 322 -7.31 32.11 21.80
C ARG A 322 -7.26 33.21 22.87
N PRO A 323 -8.28 33.31 23.74
CA PRO A 323 -8.39 34.42 24.72
C PRO A 323 -7.23 34.46 25.73
N HIS A 324 -6.57 33.33 25.99
CA HIS A 324 -5.38 33.25 26.85
C HIS A 324 -4.13 33.89 26.23
N LEU A 325 -4.11 34.17 24.92
CA LEU A 325 -3.01 34.85 24.23
C LEU A 325 -3.33 36.33 23.92
N ALA A 326 -4.53 36.81 24.29
CA ALA A 326 -4.98 38.18 23.98
C ALA A 326 -4.12 39.29 24.64
N GLY A 327 -3.38 38.96 25.70
CA GLY A 327 -2.46 39.87 26.39
C GLY A 327 -1.03 39.89 25.83
N ILE A 328 -0.69 39.00 24.90
CA ILE A 328 0.67 38.90 24.36
C ILE A 328 0.85 39.95 23.26
N ARG A 329 1.63 40.99 23.55
CA ARG A 329 2.11 41.94 22.54
C ARG A 329 3.42 41.44 21.97
N VAL A 330 3.39 40.93 20.74
CA VAL A 330 4.61 40.67 19.97
C VAL A 330 5.12 42.01 19.45
N ALA A 331 6.30 42.42 19.89
CA ALA A 331 6.93 43.62 19.37
C ALA A 331 7.21 43.44 17.86
N VAL A 332 6.88 44.45 17.05
CA VAL A 332 7.23 44.44 15.63
C VAL A 332 8.75 44.55 15.56
N THR A 333 9.39 43.56 14.93
CA THR A 333 10.83 43.58 14.70
C THR A 333 11.16 44.76 13.80
N ASP A 334 11.89 45.75 14.34
CA ASP A 334 12.42 46.85 13.54
C ASP A 334 13.62 46.35 12.72
N VAL A 335 13.39 46.18 11.41
CA VAL A 335 14.41 45.69 10.48
C VAL A 335 15.57 46.70 10.37
N ALA A 336 15.35 48.00 10.63
CA ALA A 336 16.40 49.01 10.62
C ALA A 336 17.43 48.81 11.75
N ALA A 337 17.05 48.15 12.86
CA ALA A 337 17.96 47.83 13.95
C ALA A 337 19.11 46.90 13.53
N TYR A 338 18.92 46.06 12.50
CA TYR A 338 19.99 45.24 11.94
C TYR A 338 21.02 46.07 11.15
N GLY A 339 20.66 47.27 10.69
CA GLY A 339 21.60 48.21 10.09
C GLY A 339 22.71 48.63 11.05
N ALA A 340 22.43 48.67 12.36
CA ALA A 340 23.44 48.95 13.38
C ALA A 340 24.49 47.83 13.51
N LEU A 341 24.16 46.60 13.13
CA LEU A 341 25.12 45.47 13.11
C LEU A 341 26.03 45.49 11.87
N LEU A 342 25.66 46.21 10.82
CA LEU A 342 26.51 46.46 9.65
C LEU A 342 27.50 47.60 9.89
N VAL A 343 27.26 48.42 10.92
CA VAL A 343 28.16 49.51 11.36
C VAL A 343 28.89 49.09 12.63
N GLY A 344 29.50 47.91 12.58
CA GLY A 344 30.47 47.45 13.59
C GLY A 344 31.88 47.88 13.22
N GLU A 345 32.34 48.97 13.83
CA GLU A 345 33.74 49.31 14.15
C GLU A 345 34.77 49.30 13.00
N GLY A 346 34.63 50.28 12.10
CA GLY A 346 35.80 50.94 11.53
C GLY A 346 36.27 52.07 12.46
N SER A 347 37.47 51.93 13.02
CA SER A 347 38.26 52.92 13.79
C SER A 347 38.23 52.79 15.33
N ARG A 348 39.17 52.01 15.86
CA ARG A 348 40.47 52.56 16.32
C ARG A 348 41.59 51.56 16.14
#